data_AF-X1SEQ1-F1
#
_entry.id   AF-X1SEQ1-F1
#
_cell.length_a   1.000
_cell.length_b   1.000
_cell.length_c   1.000
_cell.angle_alpha   90.00
_cell.angle_beta   90.00
_cell.angle_gamma   90.00
#
_symmetry.space_group_name_H-M   'P 1'
#
loop_
_entity.id
_entity.type
_entity.pdbx_description
1 polymer ?
#
loop_
_entity_poly.entity_id
_entity_poly.type
_entity_poly.pdbx_seq_one_letter_code
_entity_poly.pdbx_strand_id
1 'polypeptide(L)'
;MFEALAAEKTLYEYAQSDAYPIERVLEVANLAVSRDASGLGKLIEACEDRHPIVRYWAATGCLILQGKAMSAKGKLRGLLKDEWLDIRVVAAEALGYLGEADLAVKTLEPIIKSDEQYAVLAALNSLDFMQQAGHVSLERIRELIKTVSFKGIPERMAKYFQAAK
;
A
#
# COMPACT_ATOMS: atom_id res chain seq x y z
N MET A 1 -7.84 -8.37 -1.82
CA MET A 1 -8.75 -7.54 -2.64
C MET A 1 -9.48 -8.31 -3.75
N PHE A 2 -8.76 -8.87 -4.74
CA PHE A 2 -9.35 -9.38 -5.98
C PHE A 2 -10.40 -10.50 -5.81
N GLU A 3 -10.17 -11.45 -4.90
CA GLU A 3 -11.14 -12.52 -4.64
C GLU A 3 -12.49 -11.98 -4.17
N ALA A 4 -12.47 -11.00 -3.26
CA ALA A 4 -13.68 -10.34 -2.78
C ALA A 4 -14.37 -9.50 -3.87
N LEU A 5 -13.63 -8.90 -4.80
CA LEU A 5 -14.20 -8.18 -5.95
C LEU A 5 -14.82 -9.12 -6.99
N ALA A 6 -14.23 -10.31 -7.18
CA ALA A 6 -14.76 -11.32 -8.08
C ALA A 6 -16.04 -11.98 -7.53
N ALA A 7 -16.23 -11.95 -6.21
CA ALA A 7 -17.36 -12.56 -5.52
C ALA A 7 -17.50 -14.05 -5.90
N GLU A 8 -18.61 -14.45 -6.53
CA GLU A 8 -18.84 -15.84 -6.96
C GLU A 8 -18.16 -16.19 -8.29
N LYS A 9 -17.61 -15.20 -9.00
CA LYS A 9 -16.91 -15.40 -10.28
C LYS A 9 -15.47 -15.84 -10.04
N THR A 10 -14.92 -16.56 -11.02
CA THR A 10 -13.46 -16.70 -11.10
C THR A 10 -12.79 -15.35 -11.37
N LEU A 11 -11.52 -15.21 -11.03
CA LEU A 11 -10.75 -14.00 -11.35
C LEU A 11 -10.71 -13.72 -12.87
N TYR A 12 -10.71 -14.78 -13.68
CA TYR A 12 -10.77 -14.66 -15.14
C TYR A 12 -12.09 -14.02 -15.59
N GLU A 13 -13.23 -14.53 -15.12
CA GLU A 13 -14.55 -14.00 -15.45
C GLU A 13 -14.76 -12.58 -14.91
N TYR A 14 -14.25 -12.28 -13.71
CA TYR A 14 -14.26 -10.93 -13.16
C TYR A 14 -13.51 -9.96 -14.07
N ALA A 15 -12.28 -10.32 -14.46
CA ALA A 15 -11.43 -9.48 -15.31
C ALA A 15 -11.98 -9.27 -16.73
N GLN A 16 -12.86 -10.15 -17.20
CA GLN A 16 -13.56 -10.03 -18.49
C GLN A 16 -14.93 -9.33 -18.39
N SER A 17 -15.34 -8.89 -17.20
CA SER A 17 -16.66 -8.31 -16.97
C SER A 17 -16.61 -6.79 -16.76
N ASP A 18 -17.73 -6.11 -16.99
CA ASP A 18 -17.87 -4.66 -16.78
C ASP A 18 -17.61 -4.21 -15.33
N ALA A 19 -17.65 -5.15 -14.37
CA ALA A 19 -17.30 -4.89 -12.98
C ALA A 19 -15.81 -4.59 -12.77
N TYR A 20 -14.95 -4.92 -13.75
CA TYR A 20 -13.54 -4.57 -13.77
C TYR A 20 -13.29 -3.50 -14.86
N PRO A 21 -13.24 -2.20 -14.50
CA PRO A 21 -13.13 -1.12 -15.47
C PRO A 21 -11.67 -0.98 -15.97
N ILE A 22 -11.23 -1.93 -16.81
CA ILE A 22 -9.83 -2.08 -17.21
C ILE A 22 -9.26 -0.81 -17.85
N GLU A 23 -10.01 -0.09 -18.69
CA GLU A 23 -9.50 1.12 -19.36
C GLU A 23 -9.16 2.22 -18.34
N ARG A 24 -10.02 2.42 -17.33
CA ARG A 24 -9.79 3.40 -16.26
C ARG A 24 -8.66 2.97 -15.34
N VAL A 25 -8.57 1.68 -15.04
CA VAL A 25 -7.46 1.13 -14.26
C VAL A 25 -6.14 1.35 -15.00
N LEU A 26 -6.09 1.09 -16.31
CA LEU A 26 -4.91 1.31 -17.14
C LEU A 26 -4.54 2.79 -17.26
N GLU A 27 -5.49 3.71 -17.35
CA GLU A 27 -5.20 5.15 -17.37
C GLU A 27 -4.42 5.56 -16.11
N VAL A 28 -4.93 5.21 -14.93
CA VAL A 28 -4.30 5.60 -13.66
C VAL A 28 -3.00 4.81 -13.41
N ALA A 29 -2.95 3.53 -13.79
CA ALA A 29 -1.72 2.74 -13.70
C ALA A 29 -0.61 3.31 -14.58
N ASN A 30 -0.92 3.70 -15.83
CA ASN A 30 0.04 4.33 -16.74
C ASN A 30 0.55 5.67 -16.19
N LEU A 31 -0.34 6.49 -15.61
CA LEU A 31 0.05 7.71 -14.92
C LEU A 31 1.00 7.41 -13.76
N ALA A 32 0.68 6.42 -12.92
CA ALA A 32 1.50 6.03 -11.78
C ALA A 32 2.92 5.60 -12.20
N VAL A 33 3.03 4.71 -13.20
CA VAL A 33 4.33 4.17 -13.63
C VAL A 33 5.15 5.13 -14.52
N SER A 34 4.54 6.19 -15.06
CA SER A 34 5.22 7.20 -15.87
C SER A 34 6.28 8.00 -15.10
N ARG A 35 6.15 8.09 -13.76
CA ARG A 35 6.98 8.95 -12.88
C ARG A 35 6.91 10.44 -13.21
N ASP A 36 5.95 10.85 -14.04
CA ASP A 36 5.73 12.26 -14.40
C ASP A 36 4.86 12.95 -13.36
N ALA A 37 5.43 13.94 -12.68
CA ALA A 37 4.72 14.72 -11.67
C ALA A 37 3.63 15.63 -12.28
N SER A 38 3.63 15.87 -13.59
CA SER A 38 2.53 16.58 -14.25
C SER A 38 1.19 15.85 -14.09
N GLY A 39 1.23 14.51 -13.94
CA GLY A 39 0.06 13.66 -13.70
C GLY A 39 -0.44 13.66 -12.25
N LEU A 40 0.23 14.36 -11.32
CA LEU A 40 -0.10 14.29 -9.89
C LEU A 40 -1.53 14.76 -9.58
N GLY A 41 -2.04 15.78 -10.28
CA GLY A 41 -3.41 16.26 -10.09
C GLY A 41 -4.44 15.14 -10.33
N LYS A 42 -4.26 14.37 -11.40
CA LYS A 42 -5.11 13.21 -11.72
C LYS A 42 -4.98 12.08 -10.70
N LEU A 43 -3.76 11.83 -10.19
CA LEU A 43 -3.54 10.84 -9.13
C LEU A 43 -4.24 11.25 -7.82
N ILE A 44 -4.23 12.53 -7.48
CA ILE A 44 -4.93 13.07 -6.30
C ILE A 44 -6.45 12.86 -6.43
N GLU A 45 -7.02 13.13 -7.61
CA GLU A 45 -8.44 12.88 -7.88
C GLU A 45 -8.78 11.38 -7.81
N ALA A 46 -7.93 10.52 -8.41
CA ALA A 46 -8.12 9.08 -8.42
C ALA A 46 -8.03 8.42 -7.03
N CYS A 47 -7.44 9.09 -6.03
CA CYS A 47 -7.47 8.62 -4.63
C CYS A 47 -8.89 8.58 -4.06
N GLU A 48 -9.87 9.26 -4.65
CA GLU A 48 -11.28 9.28 -4.19
C GLU A 48 -12.20 8.45 -5.08
N ASP A 49 -11.62 7.66 -6.00
CA ASP A 49 -12.39 6.87 -6.93
C ASP A 49 -13.25 5.82 -6.21
N ARG A 50 -14.46 5.58 -6.72
CA ARG A 50 -15.32 4.52 -6.19
C ARG A 50 -14.69 3.13 -6.35
N HIS A 51 -13.90 2.92 -7.40
CA HIS A 51 -13.30 1.64 -7.67
C HIS A 51 -11.97 1.47 -6.90
N PRO A 52 -11.83 0.44 -6.05
CA PRO A 52 -10.67 0.31 -5.16
C PRO A 52 -9.35 0.11 -5.91
N ILE A 53 -9.38 -0.58 -7.07
CA ILE A 53 -8.18 -0.76 -7.88
C ILE A 53 -7.66 0.57 -8.44
N VAL A 54 -8.56 1.52 -8.73
CA VAL A 54 -8.16 2.86 -9.18
C VAL A 54 -7.50 3.62 -8.02
N ARG A 55 -8.08 3.58 -6.82
CA ARG A 55 -7.49 4.17 -5.61
C ARG A 55 -6.13 3.56 -5.27
N TYR A 56 -5.98 2.24 -5.43
CA TYR A 56 -4.70 1.55 -5.25
C TYR A 56 -3.63 2.13 -6.17
N TRP A 57 -3.89 2.19 -7.48
CA TRP A 57 -2.94 2.75 -8.45
C TRP A 57 -2.65 4.23 -8.23
N ALA A 58 -3.64 5.00 -7.78
CA ALA A 58 -3.46 6.40 -7.40
C ALA A 58 -2.46 6.56 -6.26
N ALA A 59 -2.62 5.79 -5.18
CA ALA A 59 -1.69 5.77 -4.06
C ALA A 59 -0.30 5.24 -4.47
N THR A 60 -0.23 4.20 -5.30
CA THR A 60 1.03 3.70 -5.88
C THR A 60 1.74 4.79 -6.69
N GLY A 61 1.03 5.56 -7.50
CA GLY A 61 1.62 6.68 -8.24
C GLY A 61 2.20 7.75 -7.31
N CYS A 62 1.49 8.07 -6.22
CA CYS A 62 2.00 8.99 -5.21
C CYS A 62 3.26 8.44 -4.51
N LEU A 63 3.28 7.15 -4.17
CA LEU A 63 4.46 6.47 -3.62
C LEU A 63 5.65 6.56 -4.58
N ILE A 64 5.43 6.26 -5.88
CA ILE A 64 6.46 6.33 -6.91
C ILE A 64 7.03 7.74 -7.07
N LEU A 65 6.17 8.76 -7.00
CA LEU A 65 6.56 10.17 -7.12
C LEU A 65 7.28 10.70 -5.87
N GLN A 66 7.17 10.03 -4.73
CA GLN A 66 7.78 10.40 -3.44
C GLN A 66 7.61 11.89 -3.15
N GLY A 67 8.68 12.64 -2.85
CA GLY A 67 8.64 14.07 -2.52
C GLY A 67 7.95 14.95 -3.57
N LYS A 68 7.80 14.51 -4.83
CA LYS A 68 7.00 15.24 -5.82
C LYS A 68 5.49 15.17 -5.56
N ALA A 69 5.02 14.21 -4.76
CA ALA A 69 3.63 14.02 -4.35
C ALA A 69 3.25 14.71 -3.03
N MET A 70 4.03 15.70 -2.56
CA MET A 70 3.78 16.39 -1.29
C MET A 70 2.38 17.01 -1.17
N SER A 71 1.76 17.46 -2.27
CA SER A 71 0.39 17.98 -2.26
C SER A 71 -0.68 16.89 -2.09
N ALA A 72 -0.35 15.62 -2.31
CA ALA A 72 -1.28 14.49 -2.18
C ALA A 72 -1.50 14.02 -0.73
N LYS A 73 -0.70 14.49 0.24
CA LYS A 73 -0.75 14.01 1.64
C LYS A 73 -2.15 14.03 2.24
N GLY A 74 -2.95 15.06 1.94
CA GLY A 74 -4.33 15.15 2.40
C GLY A 74 -5.19 13.95 1.96
N LYS A 75 -5.11 13.59 0.68
CA LYS A 75 -5.86 12.45 0.11
C LYS A 75 -5.30 11.11 0.59
N LEU A 76 -3.97 10.97 0.63
CA LEU A 76 -3.32 9.76 1.14
C LEU A 76 -3.69 9.45 2.60
N ARG A 77 -3.82 10.48 3.46
CA ARG A 77 -4.32 10.28 4.83
C ARG A 77 -5.75 9.77 4.88
N GLY A 78 -6.60 10.15 3.92
CA GLY A 78 -7.94 9.59 3.77
C GLY A 78 -7.91 8.09 3.51
N LEU A 79 -6.98 7.64 2.66
CA LEU A 79 -6.80 6.24 2.29
C LEU A 79 -6.27 5.35 3.43
N LEU A 80 -5.73 5.90 4.51
CA LEU A 80 -5.35 5.11 5.69
C LEU A 80 -6.55 4.42 6.38
N LYS A 81 -7.77 4.87 6.06
CA LYS A 81 -9.03 4.29 6.54
C LYS A 81 -9.81 3.56 5.46
N ASP A 82 -9.21 3.32 4.29
CA ASP A 82 -9.86 2.65 3.17
C ASP A 82 -10.42 1.28 3.58
N GLU A 83 -11.49 0.79 2.99
CA GLU A 83 -12.01 -0.54 3.31
C GLU A 83 -10.99 -1.66 3.00
N TRP A 84 -10.10 -1.45 2.02
CA TRP A 84 -9.11 -2.45 1.59
C TRP A 84 -7.75 -2.25 2.24
N LEU A 85 -7.24 -3.32 2.89
CA LEU A 85 -5.94 -3.29 3.56
C LEU A 85 -4.79 -2.98 2.59
N ASP A 86 -4.82 -3.51 1.36
CA ASP A 86 -3.81 -3.27 0.33
C ASP A 86 -3.64 -1.76 0.04
N ILE A 87 -4.75 -1.00 0.04
CA ILE A 87 -4.76 0.44 -0.19
C ILE A 87 -4.20 1.19 1.03
N ARG A 88 -4.57 0.78 2.25
CA ARG A 88 -4.02 1.35 3.48
C ARG A 88 -2.50 1.21 3.53
N VAL A 89 -1.98 0.04 3.13
CA VAL A 89 -0.55 -0.28 3.13
C VAL A 89 0.22 0.67 2.21
N VAL A 90 -0.17 0.76 0.93
CA VAL A 90 0.53 1.62 -0.04
C VAL A 90 0.40 3.11 0.31
N ALA A 91 -0.75 3.55 0.85
CA ALA A 91 -0.93 4.92 1.30
C ALA A 91 -0.06 5.25 2.52
N ALA A 92 0.07 4.30 3.46
CA ALA A 92 0.96 4.43 4.61
C ALA A 92 2.43 4.54 4.15
N GLU A 93 2.87 3.67 3.24
CA GLU A 93 4.23 3.73 2.69
C GLU A 93 4.49 5.08 2.02
N ALA A 94 3.58 5.53 1.14
CA ALA A 94 3.68 6.84 0.48
C ALA A 94 3.84 7.98 1.49
N LEU A 95 3.02 7.99 2.55
CA LEU A 95 3.11 8.98 3.61
C LEU A 95 4.42 8.90 4.40
N GLY A 96 4.98 7.70 4.57
CA GLY A 96 6.33 7.49 5.11
C GLY A 96 7.40 8.26 4.35
N TYR A 97 7.43 8.08 3.02
CA TYR A 97 8.33 8.82 2.11
C TYR A 97 8.05 10.33 2.06
N LEU A 98 6.85 10.76 2.46
CA LEU A 98 6.43 12.17 2.52
C LEU A 98 6.61 12.79 3.92
N GLY A 99 7.39 12.13 4.79
CA GLY A 99 7.77 12.65 6.11
C GLY A 99 6.77 12.35 7.22
N GLU A 100 5.85 11.40 7.03
CA GLU A 100 4.83 11.00 8.02
C GLU A 100 5.00 9.54 8.46
N ALA A 101 6.26 9.14 8.68
CA ALA A 101 6.63 7.78 9.06
C ALA A 101 5.92 7.28 10.33
N ASP A 102 5.69 8.14 11.33
CA ASP A 102 4.95 7.75 12.53
C ASP A 102 3.51 7.36 12.24
N LEU A 103 2.85 8.11 11.36
CA LEU A 103 1.47 7.83 10.97
C LEU A 103 1.41 6.56 10.10
N ALA A 104 2.39 6.38 9.22
CA ALA A 104 2.55 5.17 8.43
C ALA A 104 2.68 3.93 9.32
N VAL A 105 3.63 3.93 10.25
CA VAL A 105 3.86 2.82 11.19
C VAL A 105 2.63 2.53 12.03
N LYS A 106 1.96 3.57 12.56
CA LYS A 106 0.71 3.42 13.32
C LYS A 106 -0.41 2.75 12.50
N THR A 107 -0.43 2.98 11.19
CA THR A 107 -1.42 2.36 10.28
C THR A 107 -1.06 0.91 9.97
N LEU A 108 0.23 0.62 9.76
CA LEU A 108 0.72 -0.72 9.43
C LEU A 108 0.67 -1.69 10.62
N GLU A 109 0.87 -1.21 11.85
CA GLU A 109 0.88 -2.06 13.06
C GLU A 109 -0.34 -2.98 13.21
N PRO A 110 -1.61 -2.50 13.15
CA PRO A 110 -2.76 -3.39 13.23
C PRO A 110 -2.87 -4.36 12.04
N ILE A 111 -2.37 -3.98 10.85
CA ILE A 111 -2.38 -4.85 9.66
C ILE A 111 -1.41 -6.01 9.86
N ILE A 112 -0.23 -5.75 10.41
CA ILE A 112 0.78 -6.77 10.75
C ILE A 112 0.26 -7.79 11.76
N LYS A 113 -0.68 -7.39 12.61
CA LYS A 113 -1.33 -8.24 13.63
C LYS A 113 -2.61 -8.92 13.15
N SER A 114 -3.00 -8.73 11.89
CA SER A 114 -4.21 -9.34 11.32
C SER A 114 -3.94 -10.76 10.78
N ASP A 115 -5.01 -11.51 10.50
CA ASP A 115 -4.92 -12.85 9.91
C ASP A 115 -4.72 -12.84 8.38
N GLU A 116 -4.81 -11.67 7.75
CA GLU A 116 -4.73 -11.49 6.29
C GLU A 116 -3.29 -11.58 5.79
N GLN A 117 -2.83 -12.81 5.54
CA GLN A 117 -1.42 -13.14 5.25
C GLN A 117 -0.78 -12.27 4.16
N TYR A 118 -1.51 -11.96 3.09
CA TYR A 118 -1.01 -11.12 2.00
C TYR A 118 -0.88 -9.64 2.43
N ALA A 119 -1.83 -9.12 3.19
CA ALA A 119 -1.77 -7.76 3.72
C ALA A 119 -0.66 -7.62 4.78
N VAL A 120 -0.48 -8.63 5.63
CA VAL A 120 0.65 -8.71 6.59
C VAL A 120 1.97 -8.67 5.84
N LEU A 121 2.15 -9.49 4.80
CA LEU A 121 3.36 -9.50 3.99
C LEU A 121 3.62 -8.15 3.34
N ALA A 122 2.60 -7.54 2.73
CA ALA A 122 2.71 -6.22 2.11
C ALA A 122 3.13 -5.15 3.14
N ALA A 123 2.53 -5.16 4.33
CA ALA A 123 2.89 -4.24 5.41
C ALA A 123 4.34 -4.41 5.89
N LEU A 124 4.81 -5.66 6.00
CA LEU A 124 6.21 -5.95 6.34
C LEU A 124 7.17 -5.46 5.24
N ASN A 125 6.83 -5.64 3.96
CA ASN A 125 7.62 -5.12 2.85
C ASN A 125 7.66 -3.58 2.85
N SER A 126 6.54 -2.91 3.11
CA SER A 126 6.52 -1.45 3.24
C SER A 126 7.41 -0.96 4.38
N LEU A 127 7.43 -1.65 5.52
CA LEU A 127 8.36 -1.33 6.61
C LEU A 127 9.83 -1.52 6.19
N ASP A 128 10.14 -2.59 5.45
CA ASP A 128 11.48 -2.83 4.91
C ASP A 128 11.93 -1.69 3.97
N PHE A 129 11.10 -1.31 2.99
CA PHE A 129 11.40 -0.21 2.08
C PHE A 129 11.58 1.12 2.81
N MET A 130 10.69 1.43 3.76
CA MET A 130 10.81 2.61 4.61
C MET A 130 12.08 2.58 5.47
N GLN A 131 12.52 1.40 5.93
CA GLN A 131 13.76 1.26 6.69
C GLN A 131 15.00 1.48 5.82
N GLN A 132 15.03 0.87 4.64
CA GLN A 132 16.13 1.05 3.69
C GLN A 132 16.25 2.51 3.22
N ALA A 133 15.13 3.23 3.14
CA ALA A 133 15.10 4.67 2.84
C ALA A 133 15.40 5.57 4.05
N GLY A 134 15.58 5.00 5.25
CA GLY A 134 15.89 5.75 6.47
C GLY A 134 14.69 6.45 7.12
N HIS A 135 13.46 6.09 6.75
CA HIS A 135 12.23 6.64 7.33
C HIS A 135 11.81 5.93 8.61
N VAL A 136 12.24 4.68 8.82
CA VAL A 136 11.96 3.86 10.01
C VAL A 136 13.23 3.13 10.43
N SER A 137 13.49 3.01 11.74
CA SER A 137 14.65 2.24 12.21
C SER A 137 14.36 0.74 12.28
N LEU A 138 15.40 -0.08 12.10
CA LEU A 138 15.30 -1.53 12.22
C LEU A 138 14.86 -1.95 13.63
N GLU A 139 15.29 -1.24 14.67
CA GLU A 139 14.88 -1.47 16.06
C GLU A 139 13.38 -1.28 16.24
N ARG A 140 12.80 -0.25 15.63
CA ARG A 140 11.37 0.01 15.68
C ARG A 140 10.59 -1.12 15.00
N ILE A 141 11.06 -1.59 13.86
CA ILE A 141 10.45 -2.74 13.16
C ILE A 141 10.51 -3.98 14.03
N ARG A 142 11.67 -4.28 14.63
CA ARG A 142 11.85 -5.42 15.53
C ARG A 142 10.89 -5.38 16.71
N GLU A 143 10.71 -4.22 17.34
CA GLU A 143 9.77 -4.08 18.46
C GLU A 143 8.31 -4.31 18.02
N LEU A 144 7.91 -3.79 16.86
CA LEU A 144 6.56 -4.00 16.31
C LEU A 144 6.23 -5.48 16.09
N ILE A 145 7.19 -6.25 15.58
CA ILE A 145 6.97 -7.66 15.20
C ILE A 145 7.27 -8.64 16.34
N LYS A 146 7.91 -8.20 17.42
CA LYS A 146 8.40 -9.06 18.52
C LYS A 146 7.32 -9.92 19.18
N THR A 147 6.11 -9.40 19.28
CA THR A 147 4.98 -10.09 19.94
C THR A 147 4.08 -10.85 18.97
N VAL A 148 4.38 -10.80 17.67
CA VAL A 148 3.55 -11.38 16.61
C VAL A 148 4.12 -12.74 16.19
N SER A 149 3.29 -13.77 16.25
CA SER A 149 3.63 -15.09 15.73
C SER A 149 3.20 -15.19 14.27
N PHE A 150 4.17 -15.07 13.36
CA PHE A 150 3.93 -15.22 11.93
C PHE A 150 3.93 -16.69 11.51
N LYS A 151 3.14 -17.00 10.48
CA LYS A 151 3.12 -18.31 9.80
C LYS A 151 3.31 -18.10 8.31
N GLY A 152 3.74 -19.12 7.59
CA GLY A 152 3.80 -19.09 6.12
C GLY A 152 4.76 -18.04 5.56
N ILE A 153 4.28 -17.20 4.64
CA ILE A 153 5.12 -16.25 3.90
C ILE A 153 5.63 -15.09 4.79
N PRO A 154 4.79 -14.42 5.60
CA PRO A 154 5.25 -13.37 6.53
C PRO A 154 6.37 -13.80 7.50
N GLU A 155 6.42 -15.08 7.89
CA GLU A 155 7.45 -15.60 8.80
C GLU A 155 8.87 -15.40 8.26
N ARG A 156 9.04 -15.48 6.93
CA ARG A 156 10.34 -15.27 6.28
C ARG A 156 10.83 -13.83 6.44
N MET A 157 9.93 -12.86 6.30
CA MET A 157 10.24 -11.44 6.50
C MET A 157 10.57 -11.15 7.98
N ALA A 158 9.82 -11.73 8.91
CA ALA A 158 10.12 -11.58 10.33
C ALA A 158 11.52 -12.10 10.69
N LYS A 159 11.92 -13.28 10.17
CA LYS A 159 13.26 -13.84 10.33
C LYS A 159 14.34 -12.95 9.70
N TYR A 160 14.05 -12.39 8.53
CA TYR A 160 14.95 -11.42 7.87
C TYR A 160 15.25 -10.22 8.77
N PHE A 161 14.22 -9.56 9.34
CA PHE A 161 14.43 -8.42 10.24
C PHE A 161 15.20 -8.78 11.52
N GLN A 162 15.00 -10.00 12.04
CA GLN A 162 15.75 -10.47 13.20
C GLN A 162 17.24 -10.72 12.87
N ALA A 163 17.55 -11.13 11.65
CA ALA A 163 18.92 -11.44 11.21
C ALA A 163 19.69 -10.24 10.62
N ALA A 164 19.00 -9.18 10.19
CA ALA A 164 19.62 -7.97 9.64
C ALA A 164 20.59 -7.31 10.64
N LYS A 165 21.64 -6.64 10.18
CA LYS A 165 22.62 -5.96 11.05
C LYS A 165 22.30 -4.48 11.18
#